data_AF-A0A8K0I9R3-F1
#
_entry.id   AF-A0A8K0I9R3-F1
#
_cell.length_a   1.000
_cell.length_b   1.000
_cell.length_c   1.000
_cell.angle_alpha   90.00
_cell.angle_beta   90.00
_cell.angle_gamma   90.00
#
_symmetry.space_group_name_H-M   'P 1'
#
loop_
_entity.id
_entity.type
_entity.pdbx_description
1 polymer ?
#
loop_
_entity_poly.entity_id
_entity_poly.type
_entity_poly.pdbx_seq_one_letter_code
_entity_poly.pdbx_strand_id
1 'polypeptide(L)'
;MTKSRRVQDRSKKKRVHDLEIATERWKVTSKVLAVMEALKREPEQVIPLKRLEQYRQQINLSKPHKVAHFIHKSPKLFELYRDKKGVIWCGLTKEAEDLVEEEARLLEENSEKAVEHVTRLLMMSMDKRLPVDKIAHFRRDFGLPYDFRNRWIHMFPDRFKVVRIEDAEYLQLVSWSPAWAVTELEKKAMAIGAISDIPPEPGVLFLPFPMKFPPNYKKLFRYGGKIEHFQQRSYLSPYADAEGLSPGSQEFDKRAVAIMHEILSFTIEKRLVTDHLTHFRREFVMPQKLMRLLLKHFGIFYVSERGKRLSVFLTEAYEGSELIDKCPLVLWKEKILRLTGYRGRRKRIESYNEFSDVEGALLDGDFDNQTTFMNVEDDEIDGTIDDSSLADDSEMKVGELYDSYKD
;
A
#
# COMPACT_ATOMS: atom_id res chain seq x y z
N MET A 1 17.67 16.56 -24.64
CA MET A 1 18.42 15.61 -23.78
C MET A 1 18.06 15.84 -22.32
N THR A 2 17.34 14.92 -21.68
CA THR A 2 17.16 14.89 -20.21
C THR A 2 17.70 13.56 -19.68
N LYS A 3 19.00 13.56 -19.33
CA LYS A 3 19.74 12.47 -18.69
C LYS A 3 19.29 12.28 -17.24
N SER A 4 18.09 11.76 -17.00
CA SER A 4 17.67 11.39 -15.64
C SER A 4 17.17 9.95 -15.67
N ARG A 5 18.07 9.04 -15.26
CA ARG A 5 17.91 7.57 -15.30
C ARG A 5 17.22 7.01 -14.04
N ARG A 6 17.13 7.75 -12.93
CA ARG A 6 16.51 7.29 -11.67
C ARG A 6 15.23 8.06 -11.35
N VAL A 7 14.25 7.35 -10.78
CA VAL A 7 12.96 7.93 -10.30
C VAL A 7 13.22 9.10 -9.35
N GLN A 8 14.23 8.92 -8.47
CA GLN A 8 14.75 9.89 -7.49
C GLN A 8 15.09 11.27 -8.06
N ASP A 9 15.63 11.31 -9.28
CA ASP A 9 16.02 12.57 -9.92
C ASP A 9 14.83 13.28 -10.59
N ARG A 10 13.79 12.53 -10.96
CA ARG A 10 12.56 13.08 -11.56
C ARG A 10 11.59 13.62 -10.51
N SER A 11 11.77 13.22 -9.24
CA SER A 11 10.90 13.49 -8.10
C SER A 11 11.20 14.79 -7.36
N LYS A 12 12.46 15.24 -7.25
CA LYS A 12 12.84 16.36 -6.34
C LYS A 12 12.01 17.64 -6.49
N LYS A 13 11.58 18.00 -7.71
CA LYS A 13 10.74 19.20 -7.99
C LYS A 13 9.22 18.93 -7.95
N LYS A 14 8.82 17.70 -7.70
CA LYS A 14 7.43 17.20 -7.66
C LYS A 14 7.02 16.71 -6.27
N ARG A 15 7.89 16.84 -5.26
CA ARG A 15 7.65 16.36 -3.90
C ARG A 15 6.48 17.11 -3.26
N VAL A 16 5.59 16.35 -2.63
CA VAL A 16 4.48 16.86 -1.84
C VAL A 16 4.81 16.55 -0.39
N HIS A 17 5.27 17.55 0.37
CA HIS A 17 5.76 17.35 1.74
C HIS A 17 4.73 16.64 2.61
N ASP A 18 3.46 17.02 2.48
CA ASP A 18 2.40 16.51 3.32
C ASP A 18 2.14 15.02 3.11
N LEU A 19 2.23 14.54 1.87
CA LEU A 19 2.12 13.11 1.56
C LEU A 19 3.35 12.31 2.01
N GLU A 20 4.51 12.96 2.14
CA GLU A 20 5.66 12.33 2.80
C GLU A 20 5.44 12.15 4.31
N ILE A 21 4.78 13.12 4.97
CA ILE A 21 4.37 12.98 6.37
C ILE A 21 3.38 11.82 6.51
N ALA A 22 2.37 11.74 5.63
CA ALA A 22 1.42 10.62 5.61
C ALA A 22 2.14 9.28 5.43
N THR A 23 3.16 9.22 4.55
CA THR A 23 3.98 8.02 4.35
C THR A 23 4.75 7.63 5.62
N GLU A 24 5.30 8.59 6.37
CA GLU A 24 5.99 8.33 7.63
C GLU A 24 5.05 7.76 8.70
N ARG A 25 3.87 8.38 8.86
CA ARG A 25 2.83 7.91 9.79
C ARG A 25 2.39 6.49 9.49
N TRP A 26 2.16 6.18 8.21
CA TRP A 26 1.80 4.84 7.76
C TRP A 26 2.89 3.81 8.11
N LYS A 27 4.17 4.15 7.92
CA LYS A 27 5.27 3.22 8.23
C LYS A 27 5.31 2.89 9.71
N VAL A 28 5.26 3.90 10.58
CA VAL A 28 5.26 3.69 12.03
C VAL A 28 4.11 2.77 12.43
N THR A 29 2.90 3.09 11.97
CA THR A 29 1.70 2.29 12.24
C THR A 29 1.85 0.86 11.71
N SER A 30 2.37 0.68 10.49
CA SER A 30 2.56 -0.64 9.88
C SER A 30 3.51 -1.54 10.67
N LYS A 31 4.59 -0.97 11.23
CA LYS A 31 5.53 -1.72 12.09
C LYS A 31 4.83 -2.17 13.38
N VAL A 32 4.08 -1.28 14.01
CA VAL A 32 3.33 -1.60 15.24
C VAL A 32 2.28 -2.67 14.97
N LEU A 33 1.51 -2.54 13.89
CA LEU A 33 0.55 -3.55 13.48
C LEU A 33 1.18 -4.91 13.15
N ALA A 34 2.42 -4.94 12.65
CA ALA A 34 3.13 -6.20 12.45
C ALA A 34 3.43 -6.91 13.78
N VAL A 35 3.85 -6.16 14.81
CA VAL A 35 4.07 -6.70 16.16
C VAL A 35 2.76 -7.14 16.82
N MET A 36 1.72 -6.30 16.79
CA MET A 36 0.41 -6.64 17.34
C MET A 36 -0.16 -7.91 16.70
N GLU A 37 -0.02 -8.08 15.38
CA GLU A 37 -0.49 -9.30 14.72
C GLU A 37 0.36 -10.52 15.09
N ALA A 38 1.67 -10.39 15.28
CA ALA A 38 2.51 -11.49 15.75
C ALA A 38 2.08 -11.94 17.16
N LEU A 39 1.80 -11.00 18.06
CA LEU A 39 1.30 -11.28 19.41
C LEU A 39 -0.08 -11.93 19.38
N LYS A 40 -1.00 -11.44 18.53
CA LYS A 40 -2.36 -12.00 18.35
C LYS A 40 -2.38 -13.48 17.95
N ARG A 41 -1.30 -13.99 17.34
CA ARG A 41 -1.19 -15.40 16.93
C ARG A 41 -0.76 -16.33 18.07
N GLU A 42 -0.15 -15.79 19.12
CA GLU A 42 0.33 -16.57 20.24
C GLU A 42 -0.77 -16.77 21.29
N PRO A 43 -0.80 -17.91 22.00
CA PRO A 43 -1.68 -18.09 23.14
C PRO A 43 -1.36 -17.03 24.21
N GLU A 44 -2.38 -16.51 24.89
CA GLU A 44 -2.26 -15.43 25.88
C GLU A 44 -1.75 -14.08 25.32
N GLN A 45 -1.57 -13.94 24.00
CA GLN A 45 -1.08 -12.73 23.35
C GLN A 45 0.32 -12.29 23.82
N VAL A 46 1.16 -13.26 24.18
CA VAL A 46 2.55 -13.02 24.61
C VAL A 46 3.53 -13.92 23.87
N ILE A 47 4.69 -13.36 23.53
CA ILE A 47 5.81 -14.08 22.92
C ILE A 47 7.15 -13.78 23.62
N PRO A 48 8.11 -14.73 23.68
CA PRO A 48 9.47 -14.43 24.10
C PRO A 48 10.11 -13.43 23.13
N LEU A 49 10.82 -12.43 23.65
CA LEU A 49 11.44 -11.38 22.84
C LEU A 49 12.43 -11.94 21.80
N LYS A 50 13.12 -13.05 22.13
CA LYS A 50 14.01 -13.77 21.22
C LYS A 50 13.27 -14.34 19.99
N ARG A 51 12.03 -14.83 20.17
CA ARG A 51 11.19 -15.29 19.04
C ARG A 51 10.64 -14.09 18.27
N LEU A 52 10.29 -13.01 18.95
CA LEU A 52 9.82 -11.78 18.29
C LEU A 52 10.89 -11.16 17.38
N GLU A 53 12.17 -11.26 17.74
CA GLU A 53 13.29 -10.81 16.90
C GLU A 53 13.38 -11.59 15.56
N GLN A 54 12.83 -12.82 15.48
CA GLN A 54 12.73 -13.57 14.21
C GLN A 54 11.75 -12.92 13.23
N TYR A 55 10.76 -12.15 13.72
CA TYR A 55 9.80 -11.41 12.90
C TYR A 55 10.33 -10.07 12.39
N ARG A 56 11.61 -9.74 12.64
CA ARG A 56 12.26 -8.47 12.25
C ARG A 56 12.01 -8.06 10.80
N GLN A 57 12.08 -9.00 9.86
CA GLN A 57 11.85 -8.71 8.43
C GLN A 57 10.38 -8.34 8.16
N GLN A 58 9.43 -8.98 8.84
CA GLN A 58 8.00 -8.67 8.72
C GLN A 58 7.65 -7.32 9.37
N ILE A 59 8.34 -6.97 10.47
CA ILE A 59 8.24 -5.64 11.11
C ILE A 59 8.99 -4.57 10.31
N ASN A 60 9.78 -4.96 9.30
CA ASN A 60 10.50 -4.04 8.42
C ASN A 60 11.50 -3.14 9.19
N LEU A 61 12.23 -3.73 10.14
CA LEU A 61 13.31 -3.09 10.92
C LEU A 61 14.70 -3.38 10.34
N SER A 62 15.46 -2.33 10.01
CA SER A 62 16.81 -2.43 9.44
C SER A 62 17.84 -2.67 10.55
N LYS A 63 18.89 -3.45 10.28
CA LYS A 63 20.05 -3.52 11.18
C LYS A 63 20.69 -2.12 11.29
N PRO A 64 21.09 -1.64 12.49
CA PRO A 64 21.32 -2.38 13.74
C PRO A 64 20.18 -2.37 14.78
N HIS A 65 18.98 -1.86 14.46
CA HIS A 65 17.97 -1.56 15.48
C HIS A 65 17.23 -2.78 16.03
N LYS A 66 17.38 -3.10 17.32
CA LYS A 66 16.76 -4.28 17.94
C LYS A 66 15.23 -4.11 18.10
N VAL A 67 14.46 -5.21 17.97
CA VAL A 67 13.01 -5.18 18.19
C VAL A 67 12.66 -4.75 19.62
N ALA A 68 13.50 -5.15 20.59
CA ALA A 68 13.43 -4.69 21.98
C ALA A 68 13.33 -3.17 22.13
N HIS A 69 14.18 -2.42 21.42
CA HIS A 69 14.21 -0.96 21.50
C HIS A 69 12.96 -0.34 20.88
N PHE A 70 12.44 -0.93 19.79
CA PHE A 70 11.19 -0.50 19.19
C PHE A 70 10.00 -0.69 20.14
N ILE A 71 9.93 -1.84 20.81
CA ILE A 71 8.86 -2.16 21.79
C ILE A 71 8.88 -1.17 22.96
N HIS A 72 10.06 -0.92 23.53
CA HIS A 72 10.23 0.04 24.64
C HIS A 72 9.73 1.45 24.31
N LYS A 73 9.62 1.81 23.03
CA LYS A 73 9.19 3.14 22.57
C LYS A 73 7.70 3.29 22.40
N SER A 74 6.95 2.19 22.49
CA SER A 74 5.50 2.19 22.49
C SER A 74 4.97 1.52 23.77
N PRO A 75 5.31 2.04 24.97
CA PRO A 75 4.95 1.42 26.25
C PRO A 75 3.44 1.42 26.52
N LYS A 76 2.66 2.24 25.79
CA LYS A 76 1.20 2.21 25.85
C LYS A 76 0.58 1.04 25.10
N LEU A 77 1.35 0.41 24.20
CA LEU A 77 0.86 -0.69 23.36
C LEU A 77 1.46 -2.04 23.75
N PHE A 78 2.68 -2.04 24.29
CA PHE A 78 3.41 -3.25 24.59
C PHE A 78 4.00 -3.22 25.99
N GLU A 79 3.95 -4.37 26.66
CA GLU A 79 4.55 -4.58 27.98
C GLU A 79 5.69 -5.60 27.87
N LEU A 80 6.79 -5.31 28.56
CA LEU A 80 7.92 -6.21 28.68
C LEU A 80 8.00 -6.71 30.11
N TYR A 81 8.03 -8.04 30.27
CA TYR A 81 8.18 -8.66 31.58
C TYR A 81 9.30 -9.70 31.58
N ARG A 82 9.90 -9.90 32.76
CA ARG A 82 10.97 -10.87 32.96
C ARG A 82 10.45 -12.02 33.78
N ASP A 83 10.63 -13.24 33.29
CA ASP A 83 10.24 -14.42 34.04
C ASP A 83 11.27 -14.77 35.14
N LYS A 84 10.94 -15.75 35.98
CA LYS A 84 11.82 -16.23 37.06
C LYS A 84 13.13 -16.85 36.54
N LYS A 85 13.20 -17.21 35.25
CA LYS A 85 14.38 -17.78 34.58
C LYS A 85 15.21 -16.70 33.87
N GLY A 86 14.81 -15.44 33.96
CA GLY A 86 15.50 -14.30 33.38
C GLY A 86 15.14 -14.01 31.92
N VAL A 87 14.22 -14.74 31.31
CA VAL A 87 13.75 -14.55 29.92
C VAL A 87 12.84 -13.33 29.85
N ILE A 88 13.04 -12.50 28.83
CA ILE A 88 12.21 -11.33 28.56
C ILE A 88 11.10 -11.71 27.58
N TRP A 89 9.87 -11.40 27.97
CA TRP A 89 8.65 -11.62 27.21
C TRP A 89 8.02 -10.29 26.83
N CYS A 90 7.31 -10.27 25.70
CA CYS A 90 6.57 -9.14 25.19
C CYS A 90 5.09 -9.51 25.09
N GLY A 91 4.23 -8.72 25.74
CA GLY A 91 2.77 -8.84 25.65
C GLY A 91 2.11 -7.56 25.17
N LEU A 92 0.80 -7.61 24.92
CA LEU A 92 -0.03 -6.43 24.71
C LEU A 92 -0.40 -5.79 26.05
N THR A 93 -0.48 -4.46 26.10
CA THR A 93 -1.15 -3.77 27.20
C THR A 93 -2.66 -3.98 27.10
N LYS A 94 -3.40 -3.79 28.19
CA LYS A 94 -4.88 -3.79 28.15
C LYS A 94 -5.45 -2.81 27.09
N GLU A 95 -4.84 -1.63 26.95
CA GLU A 95 -5.25 -0.65 25.92
C GLU A 95 -5.04 -1.19 24.49
N ALA A 96 -4.00 -1.99 24.27
CA ALA A 96 -3.76 -2.64 22.98
C ALA A 96 -4.65 -3.87 22.75
N GLU A 97 -5.01 -4.62 23.80
CA GLU A 97 -6.01 -5.69 23.73
C GLU A 97 -7.37 -5.14 23.29
N ASP A 98 -7.82 -4.04 23.91
CA ASP A 98 -9.05 -3.33 23.56
C ASP A 98 -9.04 -2.88 22.09
N LEU A 99 -7.87 -2.42 21.59
CA LEU A 99 -7.68 -2.06 20.18
C LEU A 99 -7.75 -3.25 19.22
N VAL A 100 -7.29 -4.43 19.64
CA VAL A 100 -7.38 -5.65 18.83
C VAL A 100 -8.84 -6.12 18.74
N GLU A 101 -9.61 -6.00 19.82
CA GLU A 101 -11.05 -6.30 19.81
C GLU A 101 -11.81 -5.28 18.95
N GLU A 102 -11.49 -3.99 19.08
CA GLU A 102 -12.04 -2.92 18.26
C GLU A 102 -11.79 -3.18 16.76
N GLU A 103 -10.57 -3.59 16.37
CA GLU A 103 -10.25 -3.96 14.99
C GLU A 103 -11.17 -5.06 14.46
N ALA A 104 -11.40 -6.11 15.26
CA ALA A 104 -12.23 -7.24 14.86
C ALA A 104 -13.68 -6.82 14.59
N ARG A 105 -14.26 -5.97 15.46
CA ARG A 105 -15.60 -5.42 15.27
C ARG A 105 -15.68 -4.53 14.02
N LEU A 106 -14.70 -3.65 13.82
CA LEU A 106 -14.65 -2.76 12.65
C LEU A 106 -14.50 -3.54 11.33
N LEU A 107 -13.77 -4.64 11.32
CA LEU A 107 -13.65 -5.52 10.15
C LEU A 107 -14.96 -6.23 9.83
N GLU A 108 -15.72 -6.63 10.85
CA GLU A 108 -17.04 -7.24 10.69
C GLU A 108 -18.05 -6.23 10.13
N GLU A 109 -18.08 -5.01 10.68
CA GLU A 109 -18.92 -3.91 10.17
C GLU A 109 -18.55 -3.52 8.74
N ASN A 110 -17.26 -3.57 8.38
CA ASN A 110 -16.77 -3.28 7.03
C ASN A 110 -16.94 -4.46 6.04
N SER A 111 -17.48 -5.59 6.48
CA SER A 111 -17.51 -6.84 5.69
C SER A 111 -18.23 -6.66 4.35
N GLU A 112 -19.40 -6.00 4.34
CA GLU A 112 -20.14 -5.76 3.09
C GLU A 112 -19.33 -4.94 2.07
N LYS A 113 -18.65 -3.90 2.56
CA LYS A 113 -17.81 -3.05 1.72
C LYS A 113 -16.58 -3.80 1.22
N ALA A 114 -15.99 -4.65 2.05
CA ALA A 114 -14.89 -5.53 1.65
C ALA A 114 -15.33 -6.52 0.56
N VAL A 115 -16.54 -7.10 0.68
CA VAL A 115 -17.14 -7.95 -0.36
C VAL A 115 -17.35 -7.18 -1.66
N GLU A 116 -17.89 -5.95 -1.60
CA GLU A 116 -18.04 -5.08 -2.77
C GLU A 116 -16.67 -4.87 -3.46
N HIS A 117 -15.65 -4.45 -2.71
CA HIS A 117 -14.32 -4.17 -3.26
C HIS A 117 -13.66 -5.41 -3.88
N VAL A 118 -13.69 -6.57 -3.19
CA VAL A 118 -13.14 -7.82 -3.74
C VAL A 118 -13.91 -8.23 -4.99
N THR A 119 -15.23 -8.11 -4.98
CA THR A 119 -16.06 -8.40 -6.17
C THR A 119 -15.66 -7.50 -7.33
N ARG A 120 -15.51 -6.20 -7.11
CA ARG A 120 -15.12 -5.23 -8.16
C ARG A 120 -13.69 -5.46 -8.67
N LEU A 121 -12.76 -5.85 -7.80
CA LEU A 121 -11.44 -6.32 -8.23
C LEU A 121 -11.55 -7.53 -9.16
N LEU A 122 -12.36 -8.53 -8.82
CA LEU A 122 -12.59 -9.68 -9.69
C LEU A 122 -13.25 -9.25 -11.00
N MET A 123 -14.22 -8.33 -10.96
CA MET A 123 -14.90 -7.83 -12.16
C MET A 123 -13.93 -7.15 -13.15
N MET A 124 -12.93 -6.42 -12.66
CA MET A 124 -11.87 -5.81 -13.49
C MET A 124 -10.83 -6.80 -14.01
N SER A 125 -10.74 -7.99 -13.41
CA SER A 125 -9.71 -8.98 -13.77
C SER A 125 -10.08 -9.80 -15.01
N MET A 126 -9.04 -10.23 -15.72
CA MET A 126 -9.14 -11.23 -16.78
C MET A 126 -9.75 -12.52 -16.23
N ASP A 127 -10.64 -13.14 -17.01
CA ASP A 127 -11.41 -14.34 -16.63
C ASP A 127 -12.19 -14.22 -15.31
N LYS A 128 -12.33 -13.00 -14.78
CA LYS A 128 -13.00 -12.69 -13.51
C LYS A 128 -12.42 -13.47 -12.32
N ARG A 129 -11.10 -13.67 -12.32
CA ARG A 129 -10.37 -14.41 -11.30
C ARG A 129 -9.07 -13.73 -10.89
N LEU A 130 -8.69 -13.90 -9.63
CA LEU A 130 -7.44 -13.39 -9.06
C LEU A 130 -6.79 -14.43 -8.15
N PRO A 131 -5.45 -14.56 -8.12
CA PRO A 131 -4.78 -15.44 -7.16
C PRO A 131 -5.09 -15.04 -5.72
N VAL A 132 -5.50 -16.00 -4.90
CA VAL A 132 -5.86 -15.78 -3.49
C VAL A 132 -4.69 -15.17 -2.71
N ASP A 133 -3.48 -15.66 -2.96
CA ASP A 133 -2.26 -15.20 -2.29
C ASP A 133 -1.93 -13.73 -2.58
N LYS A 134 -2.21 -13.27 -3.80
CA LYS A 134 -1.99 -11.86 -4.14
C LYS A 134 -2.96 -10.95 -3.41
N ILE A 135 -4.22 -11.35 -3.26
CA ILE A 135 -5.19 -10.57 -2.47
C ILE A 135 -4.81 -10.59 -0.98
N ALA A 136 -4.47 -11.77 -0.45
CA ALA A 136 -4.11 -11.96 0.95
C ALA A 136 -2.88 -11.13 1.36
N HIS A 137 -1.89 -10.97 0.48
CA HIS A 137 -0.68 -10.18 0.76
C HIS A 137 -0.99 -8.73 1.12
N PHE A 138 -2.07 -8.16 0.58
CA PHE A 138 -2.41 -6.73 0.75
C PHE A 138 -3.71 -6.53 1.55
N ARG A 139 -4.18 -7.55 2.26
CA ARG A 139 -5.43 -7.51 3.05
C ARG A 139 -5.57 -6.27 3.95
N ARG A 140 -4.47 -5.81 4.56
CA ARG A 140 -4.43 -4.64 5.46
C ARG A 140 -4.69 -3.32 4.74
N ASP A 141 -4.33 -3.24 3.46
CA ASP A 141 -4.58 -2.06 2.63
C ASP A 141 -6.05 -2.03 2.17
N PHE A 142 -6.68 -3.20 1.97
CA PHE A 142 -8.09 -3.35 1.54
C PHE A 142 -9.11 -3.50 2.68
N GLY A 143 -8.66 -3.67 3.93
CA GLY A 143 -9.56 -3.90 5.08
C GLY A 143 -10.15 -5.29 5.13
N LEU A 144 -9.38 -6.27 4.65
CA LEU A 144 -9.73 -7.69 4.70
C LEU A 144 -9.20 -8.33 5.98
N PRO A 145 -9.94 -9.28 6.57
CA PRO A 145 -9.57 -9.90 7.83
C PRO A 145 -8.37 -10.83 7.68
N TYR A 146 -7.75 -11.19 8.81
CA TYR A 146 -6.57 -12.05 8.84
C TYR A 146 -6.83 -13.46 8.29
N ASP A 147 -8.01 -14.01 8.57
CA ASP A 147 -8.48 -15.32 8.12
C ASP A 147 -9.08 -15.29 6.71
N PHE A 148 -8.77 -14.26 5.91
CA PHE A 148 -9.25 -14.07 4.55
C PHE A 148 -9.20 -15.37 3.74
N ARG A 149 -8.02 -16.02 3.71
CA ARG A 149 -7.76 -17.23 2.92
C ARG A 149 -8.56 -18.45 3.36
N ASN A 150 -8.80 -18.60 4.66
CA ASN A 150 -9.27 -19.88 5.21
C ASN A 150 -10.76 -19.86 5.55
N ARG A 151 -11.33 -18.69 5.88
CA ARG A 151 -12.70 -18.56 6.33
C ARG A 151 -13.48 -17.54 5.51
N TRP A 152 -12.99 -16.31 5.41
CA TRP A 152 -13.77 -15.20 4.84
C TRP A 152 -14.19 -15.45 3.39
N ILE A 153 -13.30 -15.98 2.53
CA ILE A 153 -13.63 -16.27 1.12
C ILE A 153 -14.73 -17.32 0.95
N HIS A 154 -14.96 -18.17 1.95
CA HIS A 154 -16.00 -19.20 1.94
C HIS A 154 -17.32 -18.73 2.54
N MET A 155 -17.36 -17.56 3.19
CA MET A 155 -18.58 -16.99 3.78
C MET A 155 -19.55 -16.43 2.73
N PHE A 156 -19.11 -16.23 1.49
CA PHE A 156 -19.90 -15.63 0.42
C PHE A 156 -19.97 -16.53 -0.83
N PRO A 157 -20.53 -17.75 -0.72
CA PRO A 157 -20.54 -18.73 -1.82
C PRO A 157 -21.32 -18.24 -3.06
N ASP A 158 -22.30 -17.35 -2.86
CA ASP A 158 -23.07 -16.77 -3.96
C ASP A 158 -22.25 -15.77 -4.81
N ARG A 159 -21.11 -15.32 -4.29
CA ARG A 159 -20.25 -14.31 -4.92
C ARG A 159 -18.90 -14.87 -5.34
N PHE A 160 -18.32 -15.73 -4.51
CA PHE A 160 -16.96 -16.20 -4.68
C PHE A 160 -16.89 -17.72 -4.75
N LYS A 161 -16.05 -18.21 -5.66
CA LYS A 161 -15.70 -19.62 -5.77
C LYS A 161 -14.18 -19.73 -5.77
N VAL A 162 -13.65 -20.60 -4.91
CA VAL A 162 -12.22 -20.95 -4.96
C VAL A 162 -12.02 -22.03 -6.00
N VAL A 163 -11.12 -21.77 -6.95
CA VAL A 163 -10.74 -22.71 -8.01
C VAL A 163 -9.25 -22.93 -7.95
N ARG A 164 -8.83 -24.19 -7.98
CA ARG A 164 -7.42 -24.54 -8.06
C ARG A 164 -7.03 -24.72 -9.52
N ILE A 165 -5.99 -24.02 -9.95
CA ILE A 165 -5.42 -24.12 -11.29
C ILE A 165 -3.95 -24.42 -11.09
N GLU A 166 -3.51 -25.58 -11.59
CA GLU A 166 -2.18 -26.13 -11.30
C GLU A 166 -1.96 -26.22 -9.77
N ASP A 167 -1.00 -25.46 -9.25
CA ASP A 167 -0.64 -25.41 -7.83
C ASP A 167 -1.06 -24.11 -7.11
N ALA A 168 -1.80 -23.23 -7.79
CA ALA A 168 -2.27 -21.97 -7.24
C ALA A 168 -3.79 -21.94 -7.03
N GLU A 169 -4.20 -21.34 -5.92
CA GLU A 169 -5.61 -21.07 -5.61
C GLU A 169 -6.02 -19.72 -6.19
N TYR A 170 -7.12 -19.71 -6.93
CA TYR A 170 -7.72 -18.52 -7.51
C TYR A 170 -9.10 -18.30 -6.89
N LEU A 171 -9.38 -17.05 -6.56
CA LEU A 171 -10.73 -16.60 -6.26
C LEU A 171 -11.40 -16.21 -7.57
N GLN A 172 -12.53 -16.82 -7.89
CA GLN A 172 -13.31 -16.57 -9.09
C GLN A 172 -14.66 -15.94 -8.73
N LEU A 173 -15.09 -15.00 -9.55
CA LEU A 173 -16.43 -14.40 -9.46
C LEU A 173 -17.51 -15.39 -9.91
N VAL A 174 -18.54 -15.56 -9.09
CA VAL A 174 -19.70 -16.43 -9.39
C VAL A 174 -20.79 -15.67 -10.15
N SER A 175 -21.15 -14.48 -9.65
CA SER A 175 -22.23 -13.66 -10.21
C SER A 175 -21.75 -12.25 -10.52
N TRP A 176 -22.00 -11.80 -11.75
CA TRP A 176 -21.79 -10.40 -12.14
C TRP A 176 -22.89 -9.51 -11.57
N SER A 177 -22.51 -8.37 -10.99
CA SER A 177 -23.45 -7.36 -10.49
C SER A 177 -23.31 -6.06 -11.29
N PRO A 178 -24.26 -5.72 -12.17
CA PRO A 178 -24.22 -4.46 -12.93
C PRO A 178 -24.17 -3.22 -12.03
N ALA A 179 -24.85 -3.26 -10.88
CA ALA A 179 -24.84 -2.17 -9.90
C ALA A 179 -23.44 -1.88 -9.31
N TRP A 180 -22.51 -2.83 -9.39
CA TRP A 180 -21.13 -2.67 -8.94
C TRP A 180 -20.14 -2.42 -10.08
N ALA A 181 -20.59 -2.50 -11.34
CA ALA A 181 -19.81 -2.23 -12.55
C ALA A 181 -19.68 -0.72 -12.84
N VAL A 182 -19.71 0.09 -11.80
CA VAL A 182 -19.63 1.56 -11.85
C VAL A 182 -18.34 1.98 -11.17
N THR A 183 -17.52 2.79 -11.82
CA THR A 183 -16.25 3.29 -11.26
C THR A 183 -16.46 4.28 -10.13
N GLU A 184 -15.47 4.41 -9.24
CA GLU A 184 -15.50 5.45 -8.20
C GLU A 184 -15.48 6.86 -8.82
N LEU A 185 -14.92 7.00 -10.03
CA LEU A 185 -14.97 8.24 -10.78
C LEU A 185 -16.38 8.56 -11.29
N GLU A 186 -17.10 7.58 -11.83
CA GLU A 186 -18.51 7.73 -12.24
C GLU A 186 -19.41 8.08 -11.06
N LYS A 187 -19.26 7.38 -9.92
CA LYS A 187 -20.01 7.69 -8.69
C LYS A 187 -19.79 9.13 -8.24
N LYS A 188 -18.55 9.61 -8.25
CA LYS A 188 -18.23 11.02 -7.92
C LYS A 188 -18.82 11.98 -8.95
N ALA A 189 -18.73 11.68 -10.24
CA ALA A 189 -19.28 12.52 -11.31
C ALA A 189 -20.80 12.65 -11.20
N MET A 190 -21.51 11.57 -10.86
CA MET A 190 -22.94 11.58 -10.60
C MET A 190 -23.29 12.41 -9.35
N ALA A 191 -22.53 12.24 -8.26
CA ALA A 191 -22.76 12.98 -7.01
C ALA A 191 -22.62 14.51 -7.16
N ILE A 192 -21.76 14.98 -8.07
CA ILE A 192 -21.59 16.42 -8.38
C ILE A 192 -22.48 16.91 -9.53
N GLY A 193 -23.33 16.04 -10.09
CA GLY A 193 -24.23 16.38 -11.20
C GLY A 193 -23.53 16.57 -12.56
N ALA A 194 -22.28 16.10 -12.72
CA ALA A 194 -21.54 16.18 -13.98
C ALA A 194 -22.05 15.18 -15.03
N ILE A 195 -22.65 14.08 -14.58
CA ILE A 195 -23.39 13.13 -15.41
C ILE A 195 -24.77 12.92 -14.79
N SER A 196 -25.79 12.79 -15.64
CA SER A 196 -27.18 12.61 -15.19
C SER A 196 -27.57 11.15 -14.98
N ASP A 197 -26.93 10.25 -15.71
CA ASP A 197 -27.22 8.81 -15.66
C ASP A 197 -25.95 8.00 -15.95
N ILE A 198 -25.91 6.77 -15.45
CA ILE A 198 -24.83 5.80 -15.71
C ILE A 198 -25.43 4.66 -16.54
N PRO A 199 -24.90 4.40 -17.75
CA PRO A 199 -25.38 3.31 -18.58
C PRO A 199 -25.35 1.97 -17.84
N PRO A 200 -26.33 1.08 -18.08
CA PRO A 200 -26.40 -0.21 -17.40
C PRO A 200 -25.24 -1.14 -17.77
N GLU A 201 -24.64 -0.94 -18.95
CA GLU A 201 -23.49 -1.70 -19.41
C GLU A 201 -22.21 -0.83 -19.38
N PRO A 202 -21.11 -1.33 -18.79
CA PRO A 202 -19.85 -0.61 -18.77
C PRO A 202 -19.30 -0.50 -20.19
N GLY A 203 -18.96 0.73 -20.61
CA GLY A 203 -18.52 1.01 -21.97
C GLY A 203 -17.40 2.05 -22.02
N VAL A 204 -17.46 2.90 -23.04
CA VAL A 204 -16.48 3.98 -23.23
C VAL A 204 -16.83 5.17 -22.34
N LEU A 205 -15.84 5.65 -21.60
CA LEU A 205 -15.93 6.77 -20.67
C LEU A 205 -15.18 7.99 -21.20
N PHE A 206 -15.72 9.17 -20.91
CA PHE A 206 -15.12 10.49 -21.22
C PHE A 206 -14.76 11.29 -19.96
N LEU A 207 -14.79 10.65 -18.80
CA LEU A 207 -14.65 11.34 -17.52
C LEU A 207 -13.20 11.78 -17.26
N PRO A 208 -12.98 13.05 -16.90
CA PRO A 208 -11.67 13.52 -16.48
C PRO A 208 -11.36 13.06 -15.06
N PHE A 209 -10.09 12.78 -14.79
CA PHE A 209 -9.61 12.48 -13.45
C PHE A 209 -9.41 13.77 -12.65
N PRO A 210 -9.88 13.84 -11.39
CA PRO A 210 -9.51 14.92 -10.50
C PRO A 210 -7.99 14.99 -10.35
N MET A 211 -7.48 16.22 -10.33
CA MET A 211 -6.04 16.46 -10.22
C MET A 211 -5.77 17.49 -9.14
N LYS A 212 -4.81 17.19 -8.27
CA LYS A 212 -4.20 18.15 -7.34
C LYS A 212 -2.71 18.26 -7.64
N PHE A 213 -2.22 19.49 -7.76
CA PHE A 213 -0.83 19.77 -8.02
C PHE A 213 -0.20 20.49 -6.82
N PRO A 214 1.06 20.18 -6.44
CA PRO A 214 1.72 20.92 -5.39
C PRO A 214 1.82 22.42 -5.73
N PRO A 215 1.70 23.31 -4.74
CA PRO A 215 1.63 24.76 -4.95
C PRO A 215 2.85 25.33 -5.69
N ASN A 216 4.02 24.70 -5.54
CA ASN A 216 5.26 25.11 -6.19
C ASN A 216 5.44 24.56 -7.62
N TYR A 217 4.44 23.88 -8.20
CA TYR A 217 4.56 23.25 -9.51
C TYR A 217 4.38 24.23 -10.68
N LYS A 218 5.41 25.04 -10.94
CA LYS A 218 5.41 26.06 -12.02
C LYS A 218 5.39 25.50 -13.45
N LYS A 219 5.44 24.17 -13.64
CA LYS A 219 5.50 23.52 -14.96
C LYS A 219 4.14 23.22 -15.58
N LEU A 220 3.03 23.49 -14.89
CA LEU A 220 1.67 23.36 -15.43
C LEU A 220 1.52 24.07 -16.78
N PHE A 221 2.01 25.31 -16.89
CA PHE A 221 2.00 26.10 -18.13
C PHE A 221 2.69 25.42 -19.32
N ARG A 222 3.68 24.56 -19.08
CA ARG A 222 4.46 23.91 -20.16
C ARG A 222 3.86 22.58 -20.63
N TYR A 223 2.97 21.99 -19.82
CA TYR A 223 2.36 20.68 -20.11
C TYR A 223 0.83 20.73 -20.13
N GLY A 224 0.22 21.91 -19.97
CA GLY A 224 -1.23 22.13 -19.90
C GLY A 224 -1.98 21.44 -21.04
N GLY A 225 -1.61 21.72 -22.31
CA GLY A 225 -2.27 21.10 -23.46
C GLY A 225 -2.15 19.57 -23.52
N LYS A 226 -1.03 19.00 -23.04
CA LYS A 226 -0.87 17.53 -22.96
C LYS A 226 -1.75 16.92 -21.85
N ILE A 227 -1.94 17.64 -20.75
CA ILE A 227 -2.82 17.24 -19.66
C ILE A 227 -4.28 17.33 -20.12
N GLU A 228 -4.66 18.43 -20.76
CA GLU A 228 -6.00 18.66 -21.28
C GLU A 228 -6.40 17.60 -22.32
N HIS A 229 -5.55 17.35 -23.32
CA HIS A 229 -5.78 16.30 -24.31
C HIS A 229 -5.87 14.90 -23.68
N PHE A 230 -5.09 14.63 -22.63
CA PHE A 230 -5.25 13.39 -21.87
C PHE A 230 -6.60 13.33 -21.14
N GLN A 231 -7.04 14.43 -20.54
CA GLN A 231 -8.31 14.48 -19.80
C GLN A 231 -9.53 14.32 -20.72
N GLN A 232 -9.52 14.92 -21.91
CA GLN A 232 -10.61 14.85 -22.89
C GLN A 232 -10.72 13.49 -23.62
N ARG A 233 -9.63 12.72 -23.66
CA ARG A 233 -9.58 11.44 -24.38
C ARG A 233 -10.58 10.42 -23.83
N SER A 234 -11.27 9.68 -24.68
CA SER A 234 -12.07 8.54 -24.25
C SER A 234 -11.20 7.37 -23.78
N TYR A 235 -11.74 6.53 -22.92
CA TYR A 235 -11.11 5.27 -22.53
C TYR A 235 -12.17 4.26 -22.17
N LEU A 236 -11.85 2.99 -22.33
CA LEU A 236 -12.75 1.92 -21.95
C LEU A 236 -12.81 1.79 -20.42
N SER A 237 -14.01 1.59 -19.88
CA SER A 237 -14.23 1.34 -18.44
C SER A 237 -13.36 0.19 -17.91
N PRO A 238 -12.86 0.27 -16.66
CA PRO A 238 -12.20 -0.85 -15.98
C PRO A 238 -13.04 -2.13 -15.94
N TYR A 239 -14.36 -2.02 -15.93
CA TYR A 239 -15.30 -3.16 -15.88
C TYR A 239 -15.74 -3.68 -17.24
N ALA A 240 -15.43 -2.94 -18.31
CA ALA A 240 -15.70 -3.38 -19.66
C ALA A 240 -14.60 -4.33 -20.16
N ASP A 241 -14.97 -5.18 -21.11
CA ASP A 241 -14.07 -6.19 -21.66
C ASP A 241 -12.92 -5.56 -22.44
N ALA A 242 -11.70 -5.92 -22.07
CA ALA A 242 -10.49 -5.34 -22.65
C ALA A 242 -10.09 -5.98 -23.98
N GLU A 243 -10.84 -6.96 -24.46
CA GLU A 243 -10.60 -7.58 -25.77
C GLU A 243 -10.56 -6.52 -26.89
N GLY A 244 -9.53 -6.61 -27.73
CA GLY A 244 -9.31 -5.66 -28.84
C GLY A 244 -8.57 -4.37 -28.50
N LEU A 245 -8.26 -4.09 -27.22
CA LEU A 245 -7.39 -2.96 -26.87
C LEU A 245 -5.94 -3.22 -27.32
N SER A 246 -5.45 -2.36 -28.21
CA SER A 246 -4.07 -2.44 -28.70
C SER A 246 -3.06 -2.03 -27.61
N PRO A 247 -2.14 -2.92 -27.21
CA PRO A 247 -1.11 -2.58 -26.24
C PRO A 247 -0.24 -1.42 -26.72
N GLY A 248 0.00 -0.44 -25.86
CA GLY A 248 0.81 0.74 -26.18
C GLY A 248 0.03 1.90 -26.83
N SER A 249 -1.26 1.73 -27.12
CA SER A 249 -2.13 2.85 -27.49
C SER A 249 -2.34 3.81 -26.32
N GLN A 250 -2.69 5.07 -26.63
CA GLN A 250 -2.97 6.07 -25.61
C GLN A 250 -4.26 5.75 -24.81
N GLU A 251 -5.20 5.04 -25.43
CA GLU A 251 -6.43 4.58 -24.77
C GLU A 251 -6.13 3.44 -23.79
N PHE A 252 -5.26 2.51 -24.16
CA PHE A 252 -4.75 1.47 -23.26
C PHE A 252 -4.05 2.06 -22.03
N ASP A 253 -3.17 3.05 -22.24
CA ASP A 253 -2.52 3.79 -21.15
C ASP A 253 -3.53 4.53 -20.26
N LYS A 254 -4.57 5.13 -20.83
CA LYS A 254 -5.61 5.84 -20.06
C LYS A 254 -6.49 4.87 -19.26
N ARG A 255 -6.86 3.71 -19.83
CA ARG A 255 -7.55 2.64 -19.10
C ARG A 255 -6.71 2.11 -17.93
N ALA A 256 -5.41 1.94 -18.11
CA ALA A 256 -4.53 1.53 -17.02
C ALA A 256 -4.50 2.58 -15.88
N VAL A 257 -4.53 3.88 -16.21
CA VAL A 257 -4.72 4.95 -15.22
C VAL A 257 -6.05 4.82 -14.49
N ALA A 258 -7.14 4.52 -15.21
CA ALA A 258 -8.46 4.29 -14.61
C ALA A 258 -8.45 3.09 -13.64
N ILE A 259 -7.84 1.98 -14.02
CA ILE A 259 -7.71 0.78 -13.16
C ILE A 259 -6.89 1.10 -11.90
N MET A 260 -5.74 1.78 -12.04
CA MET A 260 -4.93 2.15 -10.87
C MET A 260 -5.70 3.10 -9.95
N HIS A 261 -6.47 4.03 -10.52
CA HIS A 261 -7.34 4.92 -9.75
C HIS A 261 -8.41 4.13 -8.98
N GLU A 262 -9.04 3.17 -9.64
CA GLU A 262 -10.07 2.31 -9.06
C GLU A 262 -9.51 1.45 -7.91
N ILE A 263 -8.38 0.76 -8.14
CA ILE A 263 -7.71 -0.07 -7.13
C ILE A 263 -7.31 0.76 -5.92
N LEU A 264 -6.69 1.93 -6.13
CA LEU A 264 -6.33 2.81 -5.03
C LEU A 264 -7.57 3.33 -4.30
N SER A 265 -8.66 3.57 -5.01
CA SER A 265 -9.92 4.00 -4.41
C SER A 265 -10.53 2.93 -3.50
N PHE A 266 -10.20 1.65 -3.64
CA PHE A 266 -10.65 0.59 -2.73
C PHE A 266 -9.78 0.45 -1.48
N THR A 267 -8.55 0.95 -1.52
CA THR A 267 -7.70 0.92 -0.33
C THR A 267 -8.24 1.85 0.76
N ILE A 268 -8.08 1.44 2.01
CA ILE A 268 -8.57 2.18 3.19
C ILE A 268 -7.98 3.59 3.23
N GLU A 269 -6.69 3.73 2.91
CA GLU A 269 -5.95 4.99 2.97
C GLU A 269 -5.81 5.66 1.59
N LYS A 270 -6.44 5.14 0.52
CA LYS A 270 -6.25 5.65 -0.85
C LYS A 270 -4.76 5.68 -1.28
N ARG A 271 -4.01 4.70 -0.77
CA ARG A 271 -2.56 4.54 -0.89
C ARG A 271 -2.24 3.05 -1.02
N LEU A 272 -1.26 2.73 -1.86
CA LEU A 272 -0.73 1.38 -1.99
C LEU A 272 0.78 1.40 -2.27
N VAL A 273 1.49 0.33 -1.92
CA VAL A 273 2.89 0.16 -2.36
C VAL A 273 2.90 -0.12 -3.87
N THR A 274 3.82 0.49 -4.61
CA THR A 274 3.84 0.39 -6.08
C THR A 274 4.01 -1.04 -6.59
N ASP A 275 4.76 -1.85 -5.85
CA ASP A 275 5.03 -3.24 -6.20
C ASP A 275 3.72 -4.06 -6.23
N HIS A 276 2.74 -3.70 -5.40
CA HIS A 276 1.46 -4.39 -5.35
C HIS A 276 0.70 -4.22 -6.66
N LEU A 277 0.73 -3.00 -7.24
CA LEU A 277 0.13 -2.74 -8.55
C LEU A 277 0.85 -3.50 -9.67
N THR A 278 2.18 -3.63 -9.60
CA THR A 278 2.93 -4.38 -10.62
C THR A 278 2.68 -5.89 -10.51
N HIS A 279 2.40 -6.41 -9.31
CA HIS A 279 2.04 -7.81 -9.10
C HIS A 279 0.72 -8.22 -9.78
N PHE A 280 -0.25 -7.31 -9.91
CA PHE A 280 -1.53 -7.57 -10.60
C PHE A 280 -1.56 -7.14 -12.07
N ARG A 281 -0.41 -6.77 -12.62
CA ARG A 281 -0.33 -6.21 -13.98
C ARG A 281 -0.95 -7.12 -15.04
N ARG A 282 -0.75 -8.44 -14.93
CA ARG A 282 -1.23 -9.41 -15.92
C ARG A 282 -2.74 -9.57 -15.81
N GLU A 283 -3.22 -9.70 -14.58
CA GLU A 283 -4.63 -9.92 -14.25
C GLU A 283 -5.52 -8.74 -14.66
N PHE A 284 -5.01 -7.50 -14.57
CA PHE A 284 -5.76 -6.30 -14.97
C PHE A 284 -5.43 -5.77 -16.36
N VAL A 285 -4.62 -6.49 -17.14
CA VAL A 285 -4.18 -6.07 -18.49
C VAL A 285 -3.56 -4.67 -18.49
N MET A 286 -2.51 -4.47 -17.69
CA MET A 286 -1.81 -3.19 -17.59
C MET A 286 -0.44 -3.18 -18.31
N PRO A 287 0.05 -2.01 -18.78
CA PRO A 287 1.33 -1.88 -19.46
C PRO A 287 2.53 -2.33 -18.62
N GLN A 288 3.61 -2.80 -19.25
CA GLN A 288 4.82 -3.21 -18.49
C GLN A 288 5.46 -2.07 -17.68
N LYS A 289 5.37 -0.83 -18.16
CA LYS A 289 6.04 0.34 -17.57
C LYS A 289 5.09 1.16 -16.68
N LEU A 290 4.39 0.54 -15.71
CA LEU A 290 3.46 1.21 -14.78
C LEU A 290 4.07 2.45 -14.10
N MET A 291 5.32 2.36 -13.64
CA MET A 291 5.98 3.49 -12.98
C MET A 291 6.10 4.73 -13.88
N ARG A 292 6.22 4.54 -15.19
CA ARG A 292 6.22 5.64 -16.15
C ARG A 292 4.87 6.36 -16.16
N LEU A 293 3.76 5.61 -16.06
CA LEU A 293 2.42 6.18 -16.00
C LEU A 293 2.20 6.95 -14.69
N LEU A 294 2.52 6.36 -13.54
CA LEU A 294 2.39 7.06 -12.25
C LEU A 294 3.16 8.38 -12.22
N LEU A 295 4.41 8.39 -12.69
CA LEU A 295 5.25 9.60 -12.71
C LEU A 295 4.85 10.61 -13.79
N LYS A 296 4.22 10.16 -14.87
CA LYS A 296 3.67 11.01 -15.95
C LYS A 296 2.40 11.72 -15.46
N HIS A 297 1.51 10.99 -14.80
CA HIS A 297 0.21 11.46 -14.31
C HIS A 297 0.27 11.91 -12.85
N PHE A 298 1.30 12.68 -12.51
CA PHE A 298 1.62 13.06 -11.13
C PHE A 298 0.57 13.99 -10.46
N GLY A 299 -0.35 14.57 -11.25
CA GLY A 299 -1.49 15.33 -10.73
C GLY A 299 -2.61 14.43 -10.18
N ILE A 300 -2.68 13.18 -10.66
CA ILE A 300 -3.64 12.15 -10.21
C ILE A 300 -2.98 11.27 -9.14
N PHE A 301 -1.72 10.88 -9.38
CA PHE A 301 -0.96 10.00 -8.50
C PHE A 301 0.26 10.69 -7.93
N TYR A 302 0.47 10.57 -6.62
CA TYR A 302 1.74 10.93 -6.01
C TYR A 302 2.55 9.68 -5.68
N VAL A 303 3.82 9.62 -6.09
CA VAL A 303 4.72 8.53 -5.73
C VAL A 303 5.72 9.03 -4.70
N SER A 304 5.58 8.55 -3.46
CA SER A 304 6.55 8.77 -2.39
C SER A 304 7.75 7.84 -2.57
N GLU A 305 8.93 8.43 -2.47
CA GLU A 305 10.22 7.73 -2.48
C GLU A 305 10.79 7.51 -1.08
N ARG A 306 10.05 7.88 -0.03
CA ARG A 306 10.51 7.64 1.33
C ARG A 306 10.51 6.15 1.59
N GLY A 307 11.62 5.62 2.11
CA GLY A 307 11.72 4.24 2.61
C GLY A 307 12.16 3.22 1.56
N LYS A 308 12.16 1.94 1.94
CA LYS A 308 12.68 0.84 1.12
C LYS A 308 11.82 0.55 -0.12
N ARG A 309 10.50 0.72 0.00
CA ARG A 309 9.53 0.51 -1.09
C ARG A 309 8.79 1.81 -1.39
N LEU A 310 8.52 2.06 -2.66
CA LEU A 310 7.79 3.24 -3.12
C LEU A 310 6.30 3.07 -2.82
N SER A 311 5.65 4.16 -2.40
CA SER A 311 4.19 4.17 -2.18
C SER A 311 3.54 5.15 -3.12
N VAL A 312 2.41 4.76 -3.71
CA VAL A 312 1.57 5.62 -4.55
C VAL A 312 0.31 6.02 -3.80
N PHE A 313 -0.11 7.27 -3.98
CA PHE A 313 -1.27 7.88 -3.38
C PHE A 313 -2.19 8.44 -4.47
N LEU A 314 -3.50 8.42 -4.23
CA LEU A 314 -4.43 9.28 -4.94
C LEU A 314 -4.37 10.69 -4.39
N THR A 315 -3.97 11.66 -5.22
CA THR A 315 -3.80 13.05 -4.77
C THR A 315 -5.13 13.67 -4.37
N GLU A 316 -6.23 13.33 -5.06
CA GLU A 316 -7.57 13.84 -4.81
C GLU A 316 -8.11 13.48 -3.42
N ALA A 317 -7.63 12.37 -2.85
CA ALA A 317 -8.14 11.84 -1.59
C ALA A 317 -7.59 12.54 -0.35
N TYR A 318 -6.59 13.41 -0.51
CA TYR A 318 -5.87 14.03 0.58
C TYR A 318 -6.02 15.55 0.57
N GLU A 319 -6.11 16.13 1.76
CA GLU A 319 -5.99 17.56 2.01
C GLU A 319 -4.81 17.77 2.97
N GLY A 320 -3.72 18.34 2.45
CA GLY A 320 -2.44 18.29 3.13
C GLY A 320 -2.01 16.85 3.41
N SER A 321 -1.79 16.53 4.70
CA SER A 321 -1.29 15.22 5.15
C SER A 321 -2.40 14.29 5.64
N GLU A 322 -3.64 14.77 5.62
CA GLU A 322 -4.82 14.08 6.13
C GLU A 322 -5.65 13.53 4.96
N LEU A 323 -6.18 12.32 5.17
CA LEU A 323 -7.18 11.75 4.26
C LEU A 323 -8.51 12.48 4.45
N ILE A 324 -9.17 12.86 3.35
CA ILE A 324 -10.42 13.63 3.37
C ILE A 324 -11.57 12.78 3.91
N ASP A 325 -11.76 11.59 3.36
CA ASP A 325 -12.81 10.65 3.75
C ASP A 325 -12.20 9.50 4.55
N LYS A 326 -12.41 9.52 5.87
CA LYS A 326 -11.83 8.56 6.81
C LYS A 326 -12.88 7.55 7.23
N CYS A 327 -12.74 6.31 6.74
CA CYS A 327 -13.53 5.21 7.27
C CYS A 327 -13.09 4.83 8.70
N PRO A 328 -13.92 4.12 9.48
CA PRO A 328 -13.60 3.75 10.86
C PRO A 328 -12.22 3.06 11.04
N LEU A 329 -11.82 2.21 10.08
CA LEU A 329 -10.51 1.55 10.10
C LEU A 329 -9.33 2.54 9.98
N VAL A 330 -9.49 3.67 9.30
CA VAL A 330 -8.47 4.75 9.27
C VAL A 330 -8.36 5.41 10.64
N LEU A 331 -9.50 5.74 11.26
CA LEU A 331 -9.55 6.39 12.56
C LEU A 331 -8.94 5.50 13.66
N TRP A 332 -9.18 4.20 13.58
CA TRP A 332 -8.55 3.20 14.42
C TRP A 332 -7.02 3.16 14.24
N LYS A 333 -6.52 3.18 12.99
CA LYS A 333 -5.07 3.29 12.72
C LYS A 333 -4.48 4.59 13.31
N GLU A 334 -5.19 5.70 13.24
CA GLU A 334 -4.78 6.98 13.85
C GLU A 334 -4.77 6.91 15.39
N LYS A 335 -5.69 6.17 16.01
CA LYS A 335 -5.67 5.87 17.45
C LYS A 335 -4.40 5.11 17.83
N ILE A 336 -4.03 4.06 17.08
CA ILE A 336 -2.77 3.34 17.28
C ILE A 336 -1.58 4.28 17.17
N LEU A 337 -1.50 5.08 16.10
CA LEU A 337 -0.40 6.01 15.88
C LEU A 337 -0.19 6.95 17.06
N ARG A 338 -1.27 7.49 17.65
CA ARG A 338 -1.21 8.36 18.85
C ARG A 338 -0.57 7.67 20.05
N LEU A 339 -0.70 6.34 20.18
CA LEU A 339 -0.14 5.57 21.28
C LEU A 339 1.33 5.18 21.08
N THR A 340 1.83 5.25 19.83
CA THR A 340 3.25 4.98 19.52
C THR A 340 4.22 6.06 19.98
N GLY A 341 3.72 7.20 20.48
CA GLY A 341 4.55 8.35 20.86
C GLY A 341 5.13 9.13 19.67
N TYR A 342 4.71 8.84 18.43
CA TYR A 342 5.15 9.57 17.24
C TYR A 342 4.81 11.07 17.33
N ARG A 343 5.83 11.94 17.32
CA ARG A 343 5.67 13.41 17.43
C ARG A 343 5.77 14.19 16.12
N GLY A 344 6.01 13.52 14.98
CA GLY A 344 6.26 14.17 13.69
C GLY A 344 7.60 14.92 13.65
N ARG A 345 8.42 14.72 12.63
CA ARG A 345 9.69 15.47 12.51
C ARG A 345 9.39 16.95 12.18
N ARG A 346 9.86 17.89 13.02
CA ARG A 346 9.97 19.34 12.71
C ARG A 346 11.28 19.72 12.00
N LYS A 347 12.24 18.80 11.80
CA LYS A 347 13.53 19.11 11.16
C LYS A 347 13.36 19.34 9.65
N ARG A 348 13.93 20.44 9.14
CA ARG A 348 13.96 20.83 7.71
C ARG A 348 14.37 19.62 6.86
N ILE A 349 13.58 19.34 5.82
CA ILE A 349 13.82 18.30 4.83
C ILE A 349 15.00 18.71 3.95
N GLU A 350 16.22 18.62 4.46
CA GLU A 350 17.43 18.89 3.69
C GLU A 350 18.24 17.61 3.55
N SER A 351 18.54 17.26 2.29
CA SER A 351 19.42 16.18 1.84
C SER A 351 18.98 14.74 2.15
N TYR A 352 18.46 14.06 1.12
CA TYR A 352 18.25 12.62 1.12
C TYR A 352 19.50 11.92 0.57
N ASN A 353 20.45 11.65 1.45
CA ASN A 353 21.51 10.67 1.25
C ASN A 353 21.72 9.95 2.59
N GLU A 354 20.82 9.01 2.92
CA GLU A 354 21.13 7.83 3.73
C GLU A 354 19.90 6.91 3.82
N PHE A 355 20.14 5.62 3.67
CA PHE A 355 19.13 4.56 3.66
C PHE A 355 18.56 4.24 5.07
N SER A 356 18.69 5.14 6.06
CA SER A 356 18.37 4.86 7.49
C SER A 356 17.23 5.73 8.09
N ASP A 357 16.67 6.68 7.33
CA ASP A 357 16.12 7.89 7.96
C ASP A 357 14.70 7.82 8.57
N VAL A 358 13.98 6.70 8.45
CA VAL A 358 12.67 6.55 9.12
C VAL A 358 12.83 5.94 10.51
N GLU A 359 13.93 5.23 10.76
CA GLU A 359 14.21 4.66 12.07
C GLU A 359 14.46 5.74 13.11
N GLY A 360 15.07 6.87 12.76
CA GLY A 360 15.25 7.99 13.71
C GLY A 360 13.95 8.58 14.29
N ALA A 361 12.79 8.51 13.64
CA ALA A 361 11.57 9.16 14.17
C ALA A 361 11.01 8.50 15.44
N LEU A 362 11.19 7.19 15.58
CA LEU A 362 11.00 6.49 16.84
C LEU A 362 12.31 6.45 17.62
N LEU A 363 13.47 6.35 16.93
CA LEU A 363 14.73 6.01 17.57
C LEU A 363 15.54 7.20 18.15
N ASP A 364 15.22 8.46 17.82
CA ASP A 364 15.95 9.69 18.17
C ASP A 364 15.33 10.43 19.39
N GLY A 365 15.15 9.69 20.49
CA GLY A 365 14.88 10.29 21.80
C GLY A 365 16.15 10.22 22.62
N ASP A 366 16.71 11.37 22.98
CA ASP A 366 17.83 11.51 23.92
C ASP A 366 17.49 10.73 25.20
N PHE A 367 18.18 9.62 25.42
CA PHE A 367 18.23 8.94 26.71
C PHE A 367 19.60 9.23 27.33
N ASP A 368 19.76 10.44 27.87
CA ASP A 368 20.62 10.63 29.03
C ASP A 368 19.86 10.06 30.23
N ASN A 369 20.13 8.81 30.59
CA ASN A 369 20.35 8.38 31.97
C ASN A 369 20.67 6.89 32.07
N GLN A 370 21.73 6.62 32.84
CA GLN A 370 22.25 5.33 33.26
C GLN A 370 21.16 4.28 33.51
N THR A 371 21.09 3.26 32.66
CA THR A 371 20.59 1.95 33.08
C THR A 371 21.52 0.90 32.48
N THR A 372 22.24 0.23 33.38
CA THR A 372 23.26 -0.77 33.10
C THR A 372 22.73 -1.89 32.20
N PHE A 373 23.09 -1.85 30.92
CA PHE A 373 23.06 -3.04 30.07
C PHE A 373 24.18 -3.95 30.55
N MET A 374 23.83 -5.00 31.29
CA MET A 374 24.74 -6.14 31.43
C MET A 374 24.82 -6.82 30.06
N ASN A 375 25.97 -6.67 29.41
CA ASN A 375 26.37 -7.45 28.26
C ASN A 375 26.29 -8.94 28.64
N VAL A 376 25.40 -9.67 27.99
CA VAL A 376 25.51 -11.13 27.94
C VAL A 376 26.29 -11.41 26.68
N GLU A 377 27.52 -11.89 26.86
CA GLU A 377 28.37 -12.46 25.81
C GLU A 377 27.61 -13.61 25.17
N ASP A 378 27.38 -13.53 23.86
CA ASP A 378 26.84 -14.62 23.03
C ASP A 378 28.06 -15.37 22.49
N ASP A 379 28.30 -16.58 23.00
CA ASP A 379 29.29 -17.49 22.43
C ASP A 379 28.82 -17.94 21.04
N GLU A 380 29.66 -17.68 20.04
CA GLU A 380 29.52 -18.17 18.68
C GLU A 380 29.66 -19.70 18.66
N ILE A 381 28.64 -20.40 18.15
CA ILE A 381 28.81 -21.75 17.63
C ILE A 381 28.47 -21.71 16.13
N ASP A 382 29.54 -21.85 15.36
CA ASP A 382 29.59 -22.06 13.92
C ASP A 382 28.78 -23.31 13.52
N GLY A 383 28.04 -23.18 12.44
CA GLY A 383 27.09 -24.15 11.93
C GLY A 383 26.83 -23.87 10.46
N THR A 384 27.86 -24.07 9.66
CA THR A 384 27.83 -24.24 8.20
C THR A 384 26.67 -25.15 7.77
N ILE A 385 25.80 -24.67 6.87
CA ILE A 385 25.17 -25.47 5.81
C ILE A 385 24.81 -24.51 4.65
N ASP A 386 25.59 -24.72 3.61
CA ASP A 386 25.39 -24.70 2.17
C ASP A 386 24.34 -23.80 1.48
N ASP A 387 24.88 -23.17 0.46
CA ASP A 387 24.35 -22.20 -0.49
C ASP A 387 23.71 -22.92 -1.68
N SER A 388 22.48 -22.56 -2.01
CA SER A 388 21.96 -22.76 -3.38
C SER A 388 21.11 -21.57 -3.79
N SER A 389 21.81 -20.45 -3.98
CA SER A 389 21.32 -19.30 -4.71
C SER A 389 21.16 -19.62 -6.21
N LEU A 390 19.90 -19.73 -6.68
CA LEU A 390 19.59 -19.52 -8.10
C LEU A 390 19.40 -18.03 -8.34
N ALA A 391 20.52 -17.37 -8.66
CA ALA A 391 20.55 -16.05 -9.24
C ALA A 391 20.10 -16.13 -10.71
N ASP A 392 18.99 -15.48 -11.06
CA ASP A 392 18.74 -15.04 -12.43
C ASP A 392 18.93 -13.52 -12.48
N ASP A 393 20.21 -13.16 -12.68
CA ASP A 393 20.66 -11.80 -12.97
C ASP A 393 20.36 -11.47 -14.44
N SER A 394 19.16 -10.96 -14.69
CA SER A 394 18.83 -10.32 -15.96
C SER A 394 19.03 -8.80 -15.84
N GLU A 395 20.28 -8.35 -15.96
CA GLU A 395 20.63 -6.94 -16.21
C GLU A 395 19.99 -6.45 -17.52
N MET A 396 18.93 -5.65 -17.45
CA MET A 396 18.42 -4.92 -18.62
C MET A 396 19.19 -3.61 -18.84
N LYS A 397 20.25 -3.68 -19.66
CA LYS A 397 20.79 -2.50 -20.36
C LYS A 397 19.84 -2.12 -21.50
N VAL A 398 19.13 -1.00 -21.37
CA VAL A 398 18.43 -0.36 -22.49
C VAL A 398 19.18 0.91 -22.88
N GLY A 399 20.18 0.73 -23.75
CA GLY A 399 20.53 1.74 -24.75
C GLY A 399 19.50 1.67 -25.88
N GLU A 400 19.35 2.77 -26.62
CA GLU A 400 18.46 2.94 -27.78
C GLU A 400 16.98 3.22 -27.48
N LEU A 401 16.67 4.49 -27.18
CA LEU A 401 15.39 5.12 -27.55
C LEU A 401 15.59 6.64 -27.61
N TYR A 402 16.35 7.10 -28.60
CA TYR A 402 16.12 8.41 -29.21
C TYR A 402 15.43 8.11 -30.54
N ASP A 403 14.10 8.21 -30.57
CA ASP A 403 13.25 8.55 -31.73
C ASP A 403 11.81 8.11 -31.48
N SER A 404 11.13 8.79 -30.56
CA SER A 404 9.65 8.75 -30.47
C SER A 404 9.08 10.17 -30.41
N TYR A 405 9.78 11.10 -31.07
CA TYR A 405 9.29 12.45 -31.35
C TYR A 405 9.61 12.79 -32.79
N LYS A 406 9.12 11.96 -33.72
CA LYS A 406 8.72 12.41 -35.05
C LYS A 406 7.45 11.67 -35.41
N ASP A 407 6.44 12.50 -35.65
CA ASP A 407 5.11 12.31 -36.20
C ASP A 407 4.05 11.60 -35.32
#